data_AF-A0A7C7LBV9-F1
#
_entry.id   AF-A0A7C7LBV9-F1
#
_cell.length_a   1.000
_cell.length_b   1.000
_cell.length_c   1.000
_cell.angle_alpha   90.00
_cell.angle_beta   90.00
_cell.angle_gamma   90.00
#
_symmetry.space_group_name_H-M   'P 1'
#
loop_
_entity.id
_entity.type
_entity.pdbx_description
1 polymer ?
#
loop_
_entity_poly.entity_id
_entity_poly.type
_entity_poly.pdbx_seq_one_letter_code
_entity_poly.pdbx_strand_id
1 'polypeptide(L)'
;MAYQICEAQQVPAFLNRSHDLLLSQTLSSTDTNAHTSFKPCFEEIVKRETLGSPHDKRRSLIYRKLKEEHLFIVDTAGFYLTIDPVFCLELGADKKDTSNFGDMTQLFKNTRGILIRGSIGEKVSFISSFYENQAFLPNYLSDFGAKYDVIPGQGRFKRFKDSGFDYAMASGLISLNLTKFMNVQFGTGKNFIGDGYRSLAISDNAFNYPYLKVTTTFWKFRYTNLFTSFQNLNVEMVPAQGGKLSPFGNNFWEKVKYCFV
;
A
#
# COMPACT_ATOMS: atom_id res chain seq x y z
N MET A 1 1.17 32.54 3.23
CA MET A 1 0.21 31.76 4.02
C MET A 1 0.69 30.32 4.00
N ALA A 2 1.31 29.91 5.10
CA ALA A 2 1.66 28.51 5.31
C ALA A 2 0.35 27.74 5.45
N TYR A 3 0.18 26.69 4.66
CA TYR A 3 -0.93 25.75 4.82
C TYR A 3 -0.70 25.04 6.15
N GLN A 4 -1.42 25.45 7.18
CA GLN A 4 -1.45 24.75 8.45
C GLN A 4 -2.38 23.55 8.28
N ILE A 5 -1.87 22.53 7.58
CA ILE A 5 -2.55 21.24 7.45
C ILE A 5 -2.65 20.70 8.88
N CYS A 6 -3.87 20.39 9.31
CA CYS A 6 -4.17 19.85 10.63
C CYS A 6 -3.16 18.76 11.00
N GLU A 7 -2.35 19.02 12.04
CA GLU A 7 -1.26 18.15 12.53
C GLU A 7 -1.75 16.79 13.07
N ALA A 8 -3.05 16.44 12.91
CA ALA A 8 -3.69 15.26 13.48
C ALA A 8 -4.12 14.20 12.44
N GLN A 9 -3.56 14.21 11.23
CA GLN A 9 -3.91 13.24 10.17
C GLN A 9 -3.16 11.91 10.35
N GLN A 10 -3.86 10.88 10.83
CA GLN A 10 -3.33 9.52 10.98
C GLN A 10 -3.53 8.66 9.73
N VAL A 11 -2.94 9.13 8.64
CA VAL A 11 -2.84 8.45 7.35
C VAL A 11 -1.68 7.45 7.45
N PRO A 12 -1.87 6.12 7.29
CA PRO A 12 -0.73 5.21 7.23
C PRO A 12 0.16 5.48 6.01
N ALA A 13 1.47 5.34 6.22
CA ALA A 13 2.47 5.37 5.17
C ALA A 13 2.37 4.15 4.25
N PHE A 14 2.91 4.26 3.04
CA PHE A 14 2.97 3.13 2.11
C PHE A 14 3.99 2.08 2.54
N LEU A 15 3.65 0.81 2.30
CA LEU A 15 4.54 -0.34 2.47
C LEU A 15 5.49 -0.51 1.26
N ASN A 16 6.08 0.58 0.78
CA ASN A 16 7.07 0.54 -0.29
C ASN A 16 8.47 0.71 0.31
N ARG A 17 9.43 -0.14 -0.07
CA ARG A 17 10.81 -0.08 0.40
C ARG A 17 11.44 1.30 0.26
N SER A 18 11.31 1.97 -0.88
CA SER A 18 11.96 3.28 -1.09
C SER A 18 11.42 4.34 -0.12
N HIS A 19 10.12 4.31 0.12
CA HIS A 19 9.45 5.19 1.08
C HIS A 19 9.80 4.81 2.52
N ASP A 20 9.80 3.52 2.83
CA ASP A 20 10.10 2.98 4.16
C ASP A 20 11.54 3.24 4.59
N LEU A 21 12.51 3.26 3.67
CA LEU A 21 13.90 3.65 3.97
C LEU A 21 14.02 5.10 4.44
N LEU A 22 13.34 6.03 3.77
CA LEU A 22 13.31 7.45 4.14
C LEU A 22 12.61 7.66 5.49
N LEU A 23 11.51 6.94 5.69
CA LEU A 23 10.74 6.95 6.93
C LEU A 23 11.57 6.40 8.09
N SER A 24 12.24 5.26 7.89
CA SER A 24 13.08 4.60 8.89
C SER A 24 14.25 5.47 9.33
N GLN A 25 14.85 6.24 8.42
CA GLN A 25 15.89 7.22 8.77
C GLN A 25 15.37 8.26 9.77
N THR A 26 14.15 8.76 9.55
CA THR A 26 13.53 9.76 10.43
C THR A 26 13.13 9.15 11.77
N LEU A 27 12.54 7.94 11.76
CA LEU A 27 12.10 7.25 12.98
C LEU A 27 13.24 6.71 13.84
N SER A 28 14.42 6.52 13.27
CA SER A 28 15.62 6.10 14.02
C SER A 28 16.35 7.28 14.68
N SER A 29 15.88 8.52 14.49
CA SER A 29 16.48 9.68 15.13
C SER A 29 16.26 9.66 16.64
N THR A 30 17.22 10.18 17.40
CA THR A 30 17.20 10.21 18.88
C THR A 30 16.00 10.98 19.44
N ASP A 31 15.42 11.87 18.64
CA ASP A 31 14.31 12.74 19.02
C ASP A 31 12.94 12.03 18.98
N THR A 32 12.86 10.84 18.37
CA THR A 32 11.58 10.13 18.18
C THR A 32 11.51 8.85 19.01
N ASN A 33 10.47 8.72 19.85
CA ASN A 33 10.17 7.50 20.61
C ASN A 33 9.13 6.63 19.89
N ALA A 34 9.33 6.35 18.60
CA ALA A 34 8.37 5.62 17.77
C ALA A 34 8.77 4.14 17.61
N HIS A 35 7.81 3.22 17.78
CA HIS A 35 8.03 1.82 17.42
C HIS A 35 7.96 1.66 15.91
N THR A 36 9.01 1.11 15.30
CA THR A 36 9.18 0.88 13.85
C THR A 36 8.77 -0.53 13.41
N SER A 37 8.67 -1.46 14.36
CA SER A 37 8.48 -2.88 14.10
C SER A 37 7.13 -3.23 13.48
N PHE A 38 6.13 -2.36 13.56
CA PHE A 38 4.81 -2.62 12.99
C PHE A 38 4.49 -1.59 11.90
N LYS A 39 4.32 -2.07 10.67
CA LYS A 39 4.05 -1.25 9.49
C LYS A 39 2.68 -1.60 8.88
N PRO A 40 1.98 -0.62 8.26
CA PRO A 40 2.42 0.75 8.03
C PRO A 40 2.33 1.63 9.29
N CYS A 41 3.33 2.51 9.46
CA CYS A 41 3.35 3.56 10.48
C CYS A 41 2.49 4.75 10.05
N PHE A 42 2.02 5.56 11.00
CA PHE A 42 1.29 6.79 10.67
C PHE A 42 2.22 7.88 10.16
N GLU A 43 1.80 8.60 9.12
CA GLU A 43 2.52 9.75 8.57
C GLU A 43 2.69 10.88 9.60
N GLU A 44 1.77 11.03 10.57
CA GLU A 44 1.86 12.05 11.65
C GLU A 44 3.20 11.99 12.42
N ILE A 45 3.73 10.78 12.63
CA ILE A 45 5.00 10.59 13.36
C ILE A 45 6.19 11.12 12.55
N VAL A 46 6.03 11.23 11.23
CA VAL A 46 7.03 11.78 10.32
C VAL A 46 6.69 13.25 10.11
N LYS A 47 7.47 14.16 10.71
CA LYS A 47 7.38 15.58 10.36
C LYS A 47 7.40 15.72 8.84
N ARG A 48 6.28 16.14 8.25
CA ARG A 48 6.04 16.23 6.80
C ARG A 48 7.04 17.14 6.08
N GLU A 49 7.81 17.93 6.83
CA GLU A 49 8.87 18.82 6.36
C GLU A 49 9.96 18.14 5.51
N THR A 50 10.16 16.82 5.62
CA THR A 50 11.15 16.11 4.79
C THR A 50 10.61 15.53 3.47
N LEU A 51 9.28 15.46 3.29
CA LEU A 51 8.64 14.93 2.07
C LEU A 51 8.01 16.02 1.19
N GLY A 52 7.68 17.19 1.74
CA GLY A 52 7.18 18.34 0.99
C GLY A 52 8.30 19.32 0.66
N SER A 53 8.73 19.36 -0.61
CA SER A 53 9.62 20.43 -1.06
C SER A 53 8.88 21.78 -0.94
N PRO A 54 9.49 22.85 -0.39
CA PRO A 54 8.83 24.14 -0.28
C PRO A 54 8.36 24.60 -1.67
N HIS A 55 7.05 24.86 -1.79
CA HIS A 55 6.41 25.22 -3.05
C HIS A 55 7.00 26.51 -3.62
N ASP A 56 7.78 26.38 -4.70
CA ASP A 56 8.25 27.53 -5.44
C ASP A 56 7.18 27.96 -6.45
N LYS A 57 6.48 29.05 -6.13
CA LYS A 57 5.43 29.64 -6.99
C LYS A 57 5.95 30.10 -8.35
N ARG A 58 7.28 30.14 -8.58
CA ARG A 58 7.89 30.49 -9.87
C ARG A 58 7.82 29.36 -10.90
N ARG A 59 7.48 28.13 -10.49
CA ARG A 59 7.40 26.97 -11.39
C ARG A 59 6.06 26.90 -12.14
N SER A 60 6.07 26.25 -13.31
CA SER A 60 4.87 26.09 -14.13
C SER A 60 3.78 25.28 -13.40
N LEU A 61 2.51 25.60 -13.68
CA LEU A 61 1.37 24.96 -13.02
C LEU A 61 1.35 23.43 -13.25
N ILE A 62 1.72 22.98 -14.45
CA ILE A 62 1.80 21.55 -14.80
C ILE A 62 2.88 20.85 -13.96
N TYR A 63 4.07 21.46 -13.83
CA TYR A 63 5.16 20.88 -13.04
C TYR A 63 4.76 20.78 -11.57
N ARG A 64 4.15 21.83 -11.02
CA ARG A 64 3.66 21.86 -9.63
C ARG A 64 2.66 20.74 -9.39
N LYS A 65 1.64 20.60 -10.26
CA LYS A 65 0.62 19.53 -10.14
C LYS A 65 1.16 18.12 -10.34
N LEU A 66 2.24 17.95 -11.10
CA LEU A 66 2.81 16.62 -11.35
C LEU A 66 3.78 16.16 -10.25
N LYS A 67 4.47 17.09 -9.57
CA LYS A 67 5.57 16.74 -8.65
C LYS A 67 5.44 17.26 -7.23
N GLU A 68 4.75 18.37 -7.01
CA GLU A 68 4.78 19.06 -5.72
C GLU A 68 3.41 19.07 -5.04
N GLU A 69 2.34 19.21 -5.81
CA GLU A 69 0.98 19.40 -5.31
C GLU A 69 0.08 18.22 -5.64
N HIS A 70 -0.86 17.95 -4.74
CA HIS A 70 -1.98 17.08 -5.04
C HIS A 70 -2.81 17.63 -6.20
N LEU A 71 -3.39 16.73 -6.99
CA LEU A 71 -4.14 17.11 -8.19
C LEU A 71 -5.46 17.78 -7.79
N PHE A 72 -6.23 17.12 -6.94
CA PHE A 72 -7.45 17.66 -6.36
C PHE A 72 -7.31 17.74 -4.86
N ILE A 73 -7.64 18.91 -4.29
CA ILE A 73 -7.62 19.18 -2.86
C ILE A 73 -8.95 19.83 -2.51
N VAL A 74 -9.64 19.26 -1.54
CA VAL A 74 -10.77 19.89 -0.85
C VAL A 74 -10.34 20.07 0.59
N ASP A 75 -10.17 21.32 0.99
CA ASP A 75 -9.79 21.70 2.34
C ASP A 75 -10.86 22.62 2.93
N THR A 76 -11.67 22.07 3.82
CA THR A 76 -12.70 22.76 4.59
C THR A 76 -12.40 22.61 6.07
N ALA A 77 -12.88 23.53 6.91
CA ALA A 77 -12.57 23.59 8.35
C ALA A 77 -12.71 22.28 9.17
N GLY A 78 -13.46 21.27 8.67
CA GLY A 78 -13.54 19.95 9.30
C GLY A 78 -13.43 18.77 8.32
N PHE A 79 -13.05 19.02 7.07
CA PHE A 79 -13.00 17.99 6.03
C PHE A 79 -11.82 18.25 5.09
N TYR A 80 -10.92 17.28 5.01
CA TYR A 80 -9.80 17.29 4.10
C TYR A 80 -9.90 16.08 3.17
N LEU A 81 -9.73 16.30 1.86
CA LEU A 81 -9.74 15.25 0.86
C LEU A 81 -8.72 15.58 -0.23
N THR A 82 -7.88 14.60 -0.57
CA THR A 82 -6.99 14.64 -1.73
C THR A 82 -7.28 13.48 -2.65
N ILE A 83 -7.24 13.74 -3.96
CA ILE A 83 -7.34 12.71 -4.99
C ILE A 83 -6.17 12.91 -5.94
N ASP A 84 -5.31 11.89 -6.01
CA ASP A 84 -4.08 11.91 -6.76
C ASP A 84 -4.03 10.72 -7.72
N PRO A 85 -3.86 10.93 -9.03
CA PRO A 85 -3.51 9.84 -9.92
C PRO A 85 -2.06 9.42 -9.68
N VAL A 86 -1.81 8.12 -9.72
CA VAL A 86 -0.50 7.52 -9.47
C VAL A 86 -0.06 6.79 -10.73
N PHE A 87 1.16 7.08 -11.18
CA PHE A 87 1.78 6.42 -12.32
C PHE A 87 3.19 6.00 -11.96
N CYS A 88 3.57 4.78 -12.32
CA CYS A 88 4.94 4.29 -12.17
C CYS A 88 5.31 3.48 -13.41
N LEU A 89 6.33 3.93 -14.13
CA LEU A 89 6.90 3.19 -15.24
C LEU A 89 8.30 2.73 -14.85
N GLU A 90 8.49 1.42 -14.83
CA GLU A 90 9.77 0.78 -14.58
C GLU A 90 10.18 0.03 -15.85
N LEU A 91 11.40 0.27 -16.32
CA LEU A 91 11.99 -0.43 -17.45
C LEU A 91 13.28 -1.09 -16.98
N GLY A 92 13.47 -2.34 -17.36
CA GLY A 92 14.64 -3.13 -17.00
C GLY A 92 14.98 -4.10 -18.12
N ALA A 93 16.13 -4.73 -18.01
CA ALA A 93 16.52 -5.80 -18.91
C ALA A 93 17.26 -6.89 -18.15
N ASP A 94 16.88 -8.14 -18.39
CA ASP A 94 17.64 -9.29 -17.90
C ASP A 94 18.54 -9.80 -19.03
N LYS A 95 19.83 -9.48 -18.93
CA LYS A 95 20.83 -9.84 -19.94
C LYS A 95 21.29 -11.30 -19.85
N LYS A 96 20.95 -11.99 -18.77
CA LYS A 96 21.34 -13.40 -18.53
C LYS A 96 20.24 -14.37 -18.97
N ASP A 97 19.06 -13.86 -19.30
CA ASP A 97 17.96 -14.66 -19.80
C ASP A 97 18.20 -15.08 -21.26
N THR A 98 18.47 -16.36 -21.45
CA THR A 98 18.65 -17.03 -22.75
C THR A 98 17.42 -17.82 -23.19
N SER A 99 16.27 -17.66 -22.52
CA SER A 99 15.04 -18.31 -22.96
C SER A 99 14.64 -17.79 -24.35
N ASN A 100 14.37 -18.71 -25.29
CA ASN A 100 14.09 -18.45 -26.71
C ASN A 100 12.76 -17.70 -26.99
N PHE A 101 12.19 -17.02 -25.99
CA PHE A 101 11.10 -16.08 -26.20
C PHE A 101 11.73 -14.73 -26.55
N GLY A 102 11.76 -14.40 -27.85
CA GLY A 102 12.47 -13.26 -28.46
C GLY A 102 12.15 -11.84 -27.95
N ASP A 103 11.44 -11.70 -26.83
CA ASP A 103 11.03 -10.43 -26.20
C ASP A 103 11.33 -10.38 -24.68
N MET A 104 11.79 -11.48 -24.06
CA MET A 104 11.92 -11.60 -22.58
C MET A 104 13.20 -10.97 -22.01
N THR A 105 14.04 -10.38 -22.85
CA THR A 105 15.18 -9.57 -22.38
C THR A 105 14.75 -8.21 -21.84
N GLN A 106 13.51 -7.75 -22.12
CA GLN A 106 12.99 -6.46 -21.68
C GLN A 106 11.92 -6.63 -20.62
N LEU A 107 12.26 -6.25 -19.40
CA LEU A 107 11.32 -6.14 -18.28
C LEU A 107 10.64 -4.78 -18.38
N PHE A 108 9.33 -4.75 -18.28
CA PHE A 108 8.61 -3.50 -18.09
C PHE A 108 7.54 -3.68 -17.02
N LYS A 109 7.23 -2.59 -16.33
CA LYS A 109 6.06 -2.51 -15.46
C LYS A 109 5.47 -1.11 -15.59
N ASN A 110 4.21 -1.05 -15.99
CA ASN A 110 3.42 0.16 -16.07
C ASN A 110 2.29 0.08 -15.03
N THR A 111 2.44 0.86 -13.97
CA THR A 111 1.45 0.99 -12.90
C THR A 111 0.63 2.25 -13.13
N ARG A 112 -0.68 2.13 -13.05
CA ARG A 112 -1.63 3.24 -13.13
C ARG A 112 -2.60 3.10 -11.96
N GLY A 113 -2.98 4.20 -11.35
CA GLY A 113 -3.86 4.12 -10.21
C GLY A 113 -4.37 5.45 -9.74
N ILE A 114 -5.19 5.38 -8.70
CA ILE A 114 -5.74 6.53 -8.01
C ILE A 114 -5.54 6.30 -6.53
N LEU A 115 -5.10 7.35 -5.84
CA LEU A 115 -4.97 7.40 -4.41
C LEU A 115 -5.91 8.48 -3.88
N ILE A 116 -6.78 8.09 -2.97
CA ILE A 116 -7.71 8.95 -2.26
C ILE A 116 -7.30 8.96 -0.80
N ARG A 117 -7.06 10.15 -0.24
CA ARG A 117 -6.82 10.33 1.19
C ARG A 117 -7.79 11.35 1.72
N GLY A 118 -8.31 11.15 2.91
CA GLY A 118 -9.09 12.17 3.56
C GLY A 118 -9.13 12.04 5.07
N SER A 119 -9.55 13.12 5.70
CA SER A 119 -9.76 13.20 7.14
C SER A 119 -11.02 14.01 7.45
N ILE A 120 -11.79 13.53 8.43
CA ILE A 120 -12.99 14.19 8.93
C ILE A 120 -12.70 14.59 10.38
N GLY A 121 -12.54 15.90 10.59
CA GLY A 121 -11.98 16.47 11.81
C GLY A 121 -10.63 15.83 12.18
N GLU A 122 -10.41 15.64 13.48
CA GLU A 122 -9.17 15.05 14.03
C GLU A 122 -9.30 13.55 14.32
N LYS A 123 -10.52 13.01 14.28
CA LYS A 123 -10.80 11.65 14.77
C LYS A 123 -10.83 10.58 13.70
N VAL A 124 -11.19 10.94 12.47
CA VAL A 124 -11.41 9.97 11.40
C VAL A 124 -10.50 10.29 10.24
N SER A 125 -9.71 9.30 9.82
CA SER A 125 -8.90 9.36 8.61
C SER A 125 -9.22 8.16 7.74
N PHE A 126 -9.21 8.33 6.42
CA PHE A 126 -9.41 7.23 5.49
C PHE A 126 -8.46 7.34 4.31
N ILE A 127 -8.11 6.17 3.78
CA ILE A 127 -7.34 6.05 2.54
C ILE A 127 -8.02 5.00 1.69
N SER A 128 -8.13 5.26 0.40
CA SER A 128 -8.41 4.22 -0.58
C SER A 128 -7.43 4.33 -1.72
N SER A 129 -7.01 3.19 -2.24
CA SER A 129 -6.17 3.15 -3.43
C SER A 129 -6.60 2.06 -4.37
N PHE A 130 -6.47 2.33 -5.65
CA PHE A 130 -6.68 1.36 -6.71
C PHE A 130 -5.50 1.44 -7.66
N TYR A 131 -4.89 0.30 -7.94
CA TYR A 131 -3.75 0.19 -8.85
C TYR A 131 -4.01 -0.92 -9.86
N GLU A 132 -3.75 -0.62 -11.12
CA GLU A 132 -3.71 -1.55 -12.23
C GLU A 132 -2.27 -1.57 -12.76
N ASN A 133 -1.75 -2.76 -13.02
CA ASN A 133 -0.37 -2.97 -13.41
C ASN A 133 -0.32 -3.87 -14.63
N GLN A 134 0.40 -3.44 -15.65
CA GLN A 134 0.77 -4.26 -16.79
C GLN A 134 2.28 -4.49 -16.75
N ALA A 135 2.73 -5.73 -16.79
CA ALA A 135 4.15 -6.03 -16.66
C ALA A 135 4.62 -7.25 -17.47
N PHE A 136 5.85 -7.18 -17.99
CA PHE A 136 6.66 -8.37 -18.28
C PHE A 136 7.59 -8.59 -17.08
N LEU A 137 7.38 -9.71 -16.40
CA LEU A 137 8.08 -10.07 -15.17
C LEU A 137 9.29 -10.96 -15.47
N PRO A 138 10.33 -10.95 -14.62
CA PRO A 138 11.43 -11.92 -14.72
C PRO A 138 10.94 -13.37 -14.62
N ASN A 139 11.71 -14.30 -15.19
CA ASN A 139 11.34 -15.73 -15.29
C ASN A 139 10.91 -16.36 -13.97
N TYR A 140 11.65 -16.10 -12.89
CA TYR A 140 11.32 -16.69 -11.59
C TYR A 140 9.94 -16.23 -11.07
N LEU A 141 9.47 -15.02 -11.42
CA LEU A 141 8.13 -14.54 -11.09
C LEU A 141 7.11 -15.04 -12.10
N SER A 142 7.44 -15.10 -13.39
CA SER A 142 6.52 -15.61 -14.40
C SER A 142 6.21 -17.09 -14.20
N ASP A 143 7.22 -17.89 -13.84
CA ASP A 143 7.09 -19.33 -13.56
C ASP A 143 6.28 -19.55 -12.28
N PHE A 144 6.52 -18.74 -11.24
CA PHE A 144 5.70 -18.78 -10.03
C PHE A 144 4.24 -18.42 -10.34
N GLY A 145 4.02 -17.34 -11.09
CA GLY A 145 2.71 -16.90 -11.52
C GLY A 145 2.00 -17.96 -12.36
N ALA A 146 2.70 -18.57 -13.33
CA ALA A 146 2.13 -19.62 -14.18
C ALA A 146 1.83 -20.92 -13.42
N LYS A 147 2.60 -21.23 -12.37
CA LYS A 147 2.41 -22.43 -11.56
C LYS A 147 1.27 -22.29 -10.55
N TYR A 148 1.09 -21.11 -9.97
CA TYR A 148 0.15 -20.89 -8.86
C TYR A 148 -1.00 -19.94 -9.21
N ASP A 149 -1.08 -19.44 -10.45
CA ASP A 149 -2.07 -18.46 -10.93
C ASP A 149 -2.16 -17.16 -10.08
N VAL A 150 -1.06 -16.85 -9.39
CA VAL A 150 -0.96 -15.71 -8.46
C VAL A 150 0.43 -15.10 -8.54
N ILE A 151 0.49 -13.78 -8.63
CA ILE A 151 1.72 -13.02 -8.48
C ILE A 151 1.91 -12.70 -6.99
N PRO A 152 3.06 -13.03 -6.38
CA PRO A 152 3.33 -12.78 -4.97
C PRO A 152 3.09 -11.31 -4.59
N GLY A 153 2.31 -11.09 -3.54
CA GLY A 153 1.91 -9.76 -3.07
C GLY A 153 0.94 -8.99 -3.97
N GLN A 154 0.77 -9.36 -5.23
CA GLN A 154 -0.09 -8.63 -6.17
C GLN A 154 -1.45 -9.31 -6.39
N GLY A 155 -1.53 -10.62 -6.11
CA GLY A 155 -2.76 -11.39 -6.22
C GLY A 155 -2.89 -12.04 -7.59
N ARG A 156 -4.14 -12.31 -7.99
CA ARG A 156 -4.46 -12.94 -9.28
C ARG A 156 -4.14 -11.99 -10.44
N PHE A 157 -3.84 -12.58 -11.59
CA PHE A 157 -3.54 -11.85 -12.81
C PHE A 157 -4.36 -12.37 -13.99
N LYS A 158 -4.38 -11.58 -15.06
CA LYS A 158 -4.82 -11.95 -16.40
C LYS A 158 -3.61 -11.94 -17.33
N ARG A 159 -3.65 -12.79 -18.36
CA ARG A 159 -2.62 -12.79 -19.40
C ARG A 159 -2.70 -11.49 -20.21
N PHE A 160 -1.56 -10.88 -20.46
CA PHE A 160 -1.41 -9.68 -21.28
C PHE A 160 -0.46 -9.98 -22.43
N LYS A 161 -0.95 -9.86 -23.67
CA LYS A 161 -0.20 -10.32 -24.87
C LYS A 161 0.24 -11.78 -24.70
N ASP A 162 1.45 -12.13 -25.14
CA ASP A 162 1.93 -13.51 -25.16
C ASP A 162 2.49 -13.97 -23.80
N SER A 163 3.29 -13.16 -23.13
CA SER A 163 4.00 -13.52 -21.88
C SER A 163 3.76 -12.56 -20.71
N GLY A 164 2.92 -11.55 -20.90
CA GLY A 164 2.71 -10.49 -19.93
C GLY A 164 1.64 -10.80 -18.90
N PHE A 165 1.66 -9.99 -17.85
CA PHE A 165 0.79 -10.09 -16.70
C PHE A 165 0.06 -8.76 -16.50
N ASP A 166 -1.27 -8.82 -16.41
CA ASP A 166 -2.14 -7.72 -16.03
C ASP A 166 -2.79 -8.04 -14.69
N TYR A 167 -2.53 -7.22 -13.67
CA TYR A 167 -3.03 -7.43 -12.32
C TYR A 167 -3.43 -6.12 -11.67
N ALA A 168 -4.49 -6.18 -10.88
CA ALA A 168 -5.02 -5.02 -10.20
C ALA A 168 -5.23 -5.33 -8.71
N MET A 169 -5.04 -4.30 -7.89
CA MET A 169 -5.33 -4.36 -6.47
C MET A 169 -6.11 -3.13 -6.03
N ALA A 170 -7.01 -3.34 -5.09
CA ALA A 170 -7.67 -2.28 -4.35
C ALA A 170 -7.32 -2.40 -2.88
N SER A 171 -7.13 -1.28 -2.21
CA SER A 171 -7.01 -1.21 -0.77
C SER A 171 -7.87 -0.07 -0.23
N GLY A 172 -8.26 -0.20 1.02
CA GLY A 172 -9.13 0.75 1.70
C GLY A 172 -8.88 0.63 3.19
N LEU A 173 -8.75 1.74 3.88
CA LEU A 173 -8.57 1.78 5.32
C LEU A 173 -9.35 2.96 5.88
N ILE A 174 -10.02 2.71 7.00
CA ILE A 174 -10.54 3.74 7.89
C ILE A 174 -9.81 3.61 9.22
N SER A 175 -9.32 4.74 9.72
CA SER A 175 -8.60 4.90 10.98
C SER A 175 -9.42 5.82 11.88
N LEU A 176 -9.74 5.35 13.08
CA LEU A 176 -10.55 6.02 14.08
C LEU A 176 -9.75 6.22 15.36
N ASN A 177 -9.53 7.48 15.72
CA ASN A 177 -8.96 7.87 17.00
C ASN A 177 -10.07 7.98 18.04
N LEU A 178 -10.25 6.93 18.83
CA LEU A 178 -11.22 6.92 19.91
C LEU A 178 -10.76 7.79 21.07
N THR A 179 -9.47 7.70 21.41
CA THR A 179 -8.82 8.50 22.45
C THR A 179 -7.38 8.83 22.03
N LYS A 180 -6.67 9.68 22.79
CA LYS A 180 -5.25 9.96 22.57
C LYS A 180 -4.34 8.72 22.69
N PHE A 181 -4.83 7.66 23.34
CA PHE A 181 -4.08 6.43 23.61
C PHE A 181 -4.54 5.24 22.76
N MET A 182 -5.66 5.36 22.05
CA MET A 182 -6.28 4.22 21.36
C MET A 182 -6.73 4.61 19.94
N ASN A 183 -6.19 3.88 18.98
CA ASN A 183 -6.55 3.96 17.57
C ASN A 183 -7.13 2.62 17.10
N VAL A 184 -8.21 2.69 16.33
CA VAL A 184 -8.85 1.53 15.69
C VAL A 184 -8.82 1.71 14.19
N GLN A 185 -8.24 0.74 13.50
CA GLN A 185 -8.11 0.70 12.05
C GLN A 185 -8.84 -0.51 11.50
N PHE A 186 -9.63 -0.32 10.46
CA PHE A 186 -10.27 -1.43 9.76
C PHE A 186 -10.33 -1.16 8.27
N GLY A 187 -10.21 -2.22 7.49
CA GLY A 187 -10.23 -2.12 6.04
C GLY A 187 -9.54 -3.31 5.38
N THR A 188 -9.20 -3.16 4.11
CA THR A 188 -8.50 -4.16 3.30
C THR A 188 -7.13 -3.64 2.91
N GLY A 189 -6.07 -4.38 3.24
CA GLY A 189 -4.71 -3.99 2.93
C GLY A 189 -3.70 -5.00 3.44
N LYS A 190 -2.47 -4.56 3.66
CA LYS A 190 -1.38 -5.40 4.16
C LYS A 190 -0.83 -4.83 5.45
N ASN A 191 -0.27 -5.72 6.26
CA ASN A 191 0.50 -5.38 7.44
C ASN A 191 1.88 -6.04 7.32
N PHE A 192 2.89 -5.45 7.94
CA PHE A 192 4.24 -6.00 7.98
C PHE A 192 4.79 -5.86 9.39
N ILE A 193 5.38 -6.93 9.91
CA ILE A 193 5.92 -6.95 11.28
C ILE A 193 7.40 -7.28 11.25
N GLY A 194 8.24 -6.31 11.54
CA GLY A 194 9.69 -6.41 11.63
C GLY A 194 10.38 -5.16 11.10
N ASP A 195 11.65 -5.02 11.44
CA ASP A 195 12.51 -3.94 10.95
C ASP A 195 13.38 -4.38 9.75
N GLY A 196 13.43 -5.68 9.45
CA GLY A 196 14.21 -6.23 8.35
C GLY A 196 13.56 -6.06 6.98
N TYR A 197 14.30 -6.41 5.93
CA TYR A 197 13.78 -6.46 4.55
C TYR A 197 12.69 -7.53 4.35
N ARG A 198 12.74 -8.60 5.15
CA ARG A 198 11.73 -9.67 5.19
C ARG A 198 11.26 -9.86 6.62
N SER A 199 10.01 -10.27 6.76
CA SER A 199 9.42 -10.65 8.05
C SER A 199 9.23 -12.15 8.13
N LEU A 200 9.45 -12.71 9.32
CA LEU A 200 9.10 -14.10 9.66
C LEU A 200 7.68 -14.22 10.25
N ALA A 201 7.12 -13.14 10.79
CA ALA A 201 5.81 -13.15 11.45
C ALA A 201 4.68 -12.80 10.47
N ILE A 202 4.71 -11.60 9.89
CA ILE A 202 3.75 -11.13 8.88
C ILE A 202 4.51 -10.31 7.85
N SER A 203 4.46 -10.75 6.59
CA SER A 203 5.13 -10.11 5.46
C SER A 203 4.16 -9.48 4.47
N ASP A 204 4.70 -8.69 3.55
CA ASP A 204 4.02 -8.02 2.45
C ASP A 204 3.74 -8.94 1.24
N ASN A 205 4.10 -10.22 1.34
CA ASN A 205 3.95 -11.22 0.29
C ASN A 205 2.50 -11.70 0.10
N ALA A 206 1.65 -11.56 1.11
CA ALA A 206 0.23 -11.86 0.99
C ALA A 206 -0.49 -10.80 0.13
N PHE A 207 -1.59 -11.18 -0.52
CA PHE A 207 -2.49 -10.24 -1.16
C PHE A 207 -3.24 -9.39 -0.12
N ASN A 208 -3.88 -8.29 -0.54
CA ASN A 208 -4.66 -7.46 0.38
C ASN A 208 -5.76 -8.29 1.05
N TYR A 209 -5.83 -8.22 2.38
CA TYR A 209 -6.80 -8.94 3.19
C TYR A 209 -7.56 -7.97 4.10
N PRO A 210 -8.82 -8.27 4.45
CA PRO A 210 -9.53 -7.53 5.47
C PRO A 210 -8.88 -7.72 6.84
N TYR A 211 -8.74 -6.62 7.58
CA TYR A 211 -8.22 -6.64 8.93
C TYR A 211 -8.93 -5.61 9.83
N LEU A 212 -8.88 -5.90 11.13
CA LEU A 212 -9.17 -4.98 12.22
C LEU A 212 -7.93 -4.90 13.08
N LYS A 213 -7.40 -3.70 13.28
CA LYS A 213 -6.22 -3.42 14.07
C LYS A 213 -6.58 -2.44 15.18
N VAL A 214 -6.33 -2.84 16.41
CA VAL A 214 -6.51 -1.98 17.60
C VAL A 214 -5.14 -1.74 18.19
N THR A 215 -4.71 -0.48 18.18
CA THR A 215 -3.42 -0.06 18.73
C THR A 215 -3.65 0.80 19.96
N THR A 216 -3.14 0.35 21.09
CA THR A 216 -3.15 1.07 22.36
C THR A 216 -1.72 1.49 22.70
N THR A 217 -1.48 2.80 22.78
CA THR A 217 -0.18 3.35 23.17
C THR A 217 -0.29 3.98 24.55
N PHE A 218 0.53 3.52 25.48
CA PHE A 218 0.61 4.06 26.83
C PHE A 218 2.07 4.26 27.21
N TRP A 219 2.48 5.51 27.45
CA TRP A 219 3.86 5.90 27.71
C TRP A 219 4.82 5.44 26.59
N LYS A 220 5.68 4.45 26.86
CA LYS A 220 6.63 3.85 25.90
C LYS A 220 6.19 2.45 25.41
N PHE A 221 4.99 2.01 25.78
CA PHE A 221 4.46 0.70 25.40
C PHE A 221 3.40 0.86 24.33
N ARG A 222 3.45 -0.01 23.31
CA ARG A 222 2.49 -0.02 22.21
C ARG A 222 1.93 -1.43 22.00
N TYR A 223 0.75 -1.67 22.54
CA TYR A 223 0.05 -2.92 22.36
C TYR A 223 -0.80 -2.90 21.10
N THR A 224 -0.55 -3.83 20.18
CA THR A 224 -1.31 -3.96 18.93
C THR A 224 -2.00 -5.31 18.85
N ASN A 225 -3.33 -5.28 18.73
CA ASN A 225 -4.15 -6.44 18.40
C ASN A 225 -4.50 -6.37 16.93
N LEU A 226 -4.10 -7.38 16.18
CA LEU A 226 -4.40 -7.50 14.76
C LEU A 226 -5.28 -8.74 14.53
N PHE A 227 -6.48 -8.51 14.04
CA PHE A 227 -7.40 -9.54 13.58
C PHE A 227 -7.40 -9.50 12.06
N THR A 228 -7.04 -10.61 11.42
CA THR A 228 -6.98 -10.71 9.96
C THR A 228 -7.88 -11.82 9.46
N SER A 229 -8.35 -11.69 8.22
CA SER A 229 -8.95 -12.81 7.51
C SER A 229 -8.26 -13.01 6.17
N PHE A 230 -7.41 -14.03 6.09
CA PHE A 230 -6.64 -14.30 4.88
C PHE A 230 -7.50 -14.97 3.81
N GLN A 231 -7.13 -14.75 2.56
CA GLN A 231 -7.80 -15.31 1.39
C GLN A 231 -6.88 -16.30 0.70
N ASN A 232 -7.39 -17.50 0.41
CA ASN A 232 -6.72 -18.42 -0.50
C ASN A 232 -7.06 -18.05 -1.95
N LEU A 233 -6.06 -17.60 -2.70
CA LEU A 233 -6.22 -17.19 -4.08
C LEU A 233 -6.11 -18.35 -5.09
N ASN A 234 -5.67 -19.52 -4.66
CA ASN A 234 -5.43 -20.69 -5.52
C ASN A 234 -6.69 -21.58 -5.67
N VAL A 235 -7.85 -21.15 -5.16
CA VAL A 235 -9.10 -21.89 -5.32
C VAL A 235 -9.65 -21.67 -6.73
N GLU A 236 -9.94 -22.77 -7.44
CA GLU A 236 -10.55 -22.75 -8.77
C GLU A 236 -11.80 -21.87 -8.79
N MET A 237 -11.93 -21.05 -9.83
CA MET A 237 -13.12 -20.22 -10.00
C MET A 237 -14.30 -21.14 -10.34
N VAL A 238 -15.32 -21.15 -9.49
CA VAL A 238 -16.60 -21.76 -9.87
C VAL A 238 -17.12 -20.97 -11.07
N PRO A 239 -17.42 -21.60 -12.22
CA PRO A 239 -17.98 -20.89 -13.35
C PRO A 239 -19.28 -20.22 -12.91
N ALA A 240 -19.33 -18.89 -12.94
CA ALA A 240 -20.60 -18.20 -12.79
C ALA A 240 -21.46 -18.57 -14.01
N GLN A 241 -22.76 -18.82 -13.80
CA GLN A 241 -23.68 -19.09 -14.90
C GLN A 241 -23.54 -17.98 -15.95
N GLY A 242 -23.09 -18.35 -17.16
CA GLY A 242 -22.82 -17.40 -18.27
C GLY A 242 -21.37 -17.22 -18.70
N GLY A 243 -20.44 -18.10 -18.30
CA GLY A 243 -19.07 -18.13 -18.88
C GLY A 243 -18.16 -16.98 -18.44
N LYS A 244 -18.58 -16.18 -17.44
CA LYS A 244 -17.72 -15.23 -16.75
C LYS A 244 -17.15 -15.91 -15.51
N LEU A 245 -15.84 -16.01 -15.43
CA LEU A 245 -15.16 -16.46 -14.22
C LEU A 245 -15.44 -15.43 -13.10
N SER A 246 -16.04 -15.85 -11.97
CA SER A 246 -16.26 -14.94 -10.85
C SER A 246 -14.94 -14.73 -10.09
N PRO A 247 -14.52 -13.48 -9.84
CA PRO A 247 -13.30 -13.23 -9.04
C PRO A 247 -13.46 -13.68 -7.57
N PHE A 248 -14.69 -13.94 -7.14
CA PHE A 248 -15.06 -14.45 -5.82
C PHE A 248 -15.40 -15.94 -5.95
N GLY A 249 -14.37 -16.79 -5.88
CA GLY A 249 -14.57 -18.24 -5.66
C GLY A 249 -15.00 -18.51 -4.21
N ASN A 250 -15.19 -19.78 -3.86
CA ASN A 250 -15.40 -20.21 -2.47
C ASN A 250 -14.12 -19.95 -1.65
N ASN A 251 -13.87 -18.69 -1.32
CA ASN A 251 -12.69 -18.26 -0.57
C ASN A 251 -12.83 -18.81 0.85
N PHE A 252 -11.98 -19.77 1.21
CA PHE A 252 -11.83 -20.19 2.59
C PHE A 252 -11.14 -19.05 3.35
N TRP A 253 -11.88 -18.47 4.30
CA TRP A 253 -11.44 -17.34 5.11
C TRP A 253 -10.81 -17.86 6.40
N GLU A 254 -9.49 -17.81 6.49
CA GLU A 254 -8.79 -18.17 7.73
C GLU A 254 -8.69 -16.93 8.64
N LYS A 255 -9.29 -17.01 9.82
CA LYS A 255 -9.25 -15.93 10.82
C LYS A 255 -8.05 -16.12 11.73
N VAL A 256 -7.14 -15.16 11.74
CA VAL A 256 -5.95 -15.20 12.61
C VAL A 256 -5.94 -13.97 13.51
N LYS A 257 -5.60 -14.20 14.79
CA LYS A 257 -5.42 -13.14 15.78
C LYS A 257 -3.96 -13.08 16.18
N TYR A 258 -3.37 -11.90 16.09
CA TYR A 258 -2.04 -11.62 16.59
C TYR A 258 -2.08 -10.54 17.66
N CYS A 259 -1.27 -10.72 18.71
CA CYS A 259 -1.11 -9.77 19.81
C CYS A 259 0.37 -9.49 20.01
N PHE A 260 0.77 -8.22 19.95
CA PHE A 260 2.15 -7.77 20.12
C PHE A 260 2.22 -6.60 21.10
N VAL A 261 3.26 -6.58 21.94
CA VAL A 261 3.56 -5.55 22.96
C VAL A 261 4.79 -4.75 22.51
#